data_AF-A0A2P4PD93-F1
#
_entry.id   AF-A0A2P4PD93-F1
#
_cell.length_a   1.000
_cell.length_b   1.000
_cell.length_c   1.000
_cell.angle_alpha   90.00
_cell.angle_beta   90.00
_cell.angle_gamma   90.00
#
_symmetry.space_group_name_H-M   'P 1'
#
loop_
_entity.id
_entity.type
_entity.pdbx_description
1 polymer ?
#
loop_
_entity_poly.entity_id
_entity_poly.type
_entity_poly.pdbx_seq_one_letter_code
_entity_poly.pdbx_strand_id
1 'polypeptide(L)'
;MHRTFLIVSDIHYRLDNIKKLQIWLIQKDRLKEIDFIIACGDLVNGTPITTEKDKQEFQEVISALKCFDKPLYYIPGNHDPDTSFLPQDQKDNLNQTSDERPITRNFHNESVQLAPGLSIVGFGGSIDGVLRNSPETVIWPACPENTETFLAEKLPILIDQVNNDDIILVTHFGPFKTGTTDVDKYPLQSSYAIESGR
;
A
#
# COMPACT_ATOMS: atom_id res chain seq x y z
N MET A 1 -24.31 5.89 -3.03
CA MET A 1 -23.83 6.84 -2.00
C MET A 1 -22.42 7.24 -2.40
N HIS A 2 -22.06 8.52 -2.37
CA HIS A 2 -20.71 8.96 -2.75
C HIS A 2 -19.71 8.57 -1.66
N ARG A 3 -18.49 8.17 -2.04
CA ARG A 3 -17.38 7.84 -1.12
C ARG A 3 -16.12 8.58 -1.54
N THR A 4 -15.45 9.20 -0.59
CA THR A 4 -14.20 9.93 -0.83
C THR A 4 -13.03 9.23 -0.16
N PHE A 5 -11.98 9.01 -0.92
CA PHE A 5 -10.76 8.34 -0.46
C PHE A 5 -9.61 9.34 -0.39
N LEU A 6 -8.84 9.30 0.69
CA LEU A 6 -7.50 9.87 0.73
C LEU A 6 -6.50 8.76 0.46
N ILE A 7 -5.81 8.85 -0.68
CA ILE A 7 -4.77 7.89 -1.06
C ILE A 7 -3.41 8.52 -0.79
N VAL A 8 -2.55 7.80 -0.07
CA VAL A 8 -1.17 8.18 0.23
C VAL A 8 -0.24 7.02 -0.08
N SER A 9 1.01 7.30 -0.45
CA SER A 9 2.03 6.30 -0.78
C SER A 9 3.40 6.96 -0.61
N ASP A 10 4.48 6.15 -0.56
CA ASP A 10 5.86 6.63 -0.64
C ASP A 10 6.15 7.72 0.41
N ILE A 11 5.65 7.49 1.63
CA ILE A 11 5.78 8.44 2.73
C ILE A 11 7.23 8.50 3.19
N HIS A 12 7.96 7.38 3.16
CA HIS A 12 9.37 7.30 3.50
C HIS A 12 9.71 8.00 4.83
N TYR A 13 8.90 7.73 5.86
CA TYR A 13 9.01 8.27 7.21
C TYR A 13 8.95 9.81 7.32
N ARG A 14 8.38 10.48 6.30
CA ARG A 14 8.19 11.94 6.28
C ARG A 14 6.97 12.37 7.11
N LEU A 15 7.06 12.20 8.42
CA LEU A 15 6.03 12.62 9.39
C LEU A 15 5.68 14.11 9.27
N ASP A 16 6.64 14.94 8.87
CA ASP A 16 6.42 16.37 8.62
C ASP A 16 5.42 16.61 7.48
N ASN A 17 5.46 15.79 6.44
CA ASN A 17 4.53 15.86 5.31
C ASN A 17 3.13 15.38 5.69
N ILE A 18 3.02 14.32 6.50
CA ILE A 18 1.73 13.86 7.04
C ILE A 18 1.06 14.97 7.84
N LYS A 19 1.80 15.63 8.74
CA LYS A 19 1.29 16.75 9.53
C LYS A 19 0.86 17.94 8.66
N LYS A 20 1.65 18.29 7.65
CA LYS A 20 1.30 19.36 6.69
C LYS A 20 0.02 19.02 5.93
N LEU A 21 -0.14 17.78 5.48
CA LEU A 21 -1.35 17.30 4.80
C LEU A 21 -2.57 17.41 5.71
N GLN A 22 -2.47 16.95 6.96
CA GLN A 22 -3.57 17.05 7.92
C GLN A 22 -4.01 18.50 8.15
N ILE A 23 -3.06 19.40 8.41
CA ILE A 23 -3.33 20.83 8.58
C ILE A 23 -4.01 21.41 7.35
N TRP A 24 -3.51 21.08 6.15
CA TRP A 24 -4.08 21.55 4.90
C TRP A 24 -5.51 21.07 4.70
N LEU A 25 -5.81 19.79 4.96
CA LEU A 25 -7.16 19.23 4.84
C LEU A 25 -8.15 19.88 5.82
N ILE A 26 -7.71 20.19 7.05
CA ILE A 26 -8.52 20.90 8.04
C ILE A 26 -8.79 22.33 7.58
N GLN A 27 -7.75 23.06 7.15
CA GLN A 27 -7.87 24.45 6.68
C GLN A 27 -8.76 24.58 5.43
N LYS A 28 -8.81 23.53 4.60
CA LYS A 28 -9.67 23.46 3.42
C LYS A 28 -11.05 22.87 3.70
N ASP A 29 -11.35 22.51 4.95
CA ASP A 29 -12.62 21.87 5.34
C ASP A 29 -12.92 20.58 4.55
N ARG A 30 -11.87 19.90 4.07
CA ARG A 30 -11.91 18.67 3.27
C ARG A 30 -11.82 17.40 4.12
N LEU A 31 -11.24 17.49 5.31
CA LEU A 31 -11.03 16.31 6.17
C LEU A 31 -12.34 15.58 6.48
N LYS A 32 -13.43 16.33 6.69
CA LYS A 32 -14.76 15.76 6.97
C LYS A 32 -15.35 14.96 5.81
N GLU A 33 -14.94 15.26 4.57
CA GLU A 33 -15.44 14.61 3.36
C GLU A 33 -14.81 13.25 3.12
N ILE A 34 -13.62 13.00 3.69
CA ILE A 34 -12.90 11.73 3.55
C ILE A 34 -13.64 10.66 4.36
N ASP A 35 -13.99 9.56 3.69
CA ASP A 35 -14.56 8.37 4.31
C ASP A 35 -13.47 7.39 4.74
N PHE A 36 -12.42 7.24 3.92
CA PHE A 36 -11.38 6.23 4.09
C PHE A 36 -10.00 6.78 3.72
N ILE A 37 -8.96 6.32 4.42
CA ILE A 37 -7.55 6.52 4.06
C ILE A 37 -7.01 5.19 3.55
N ILE A 38 -6.33 5.22 2.41
CA ILE A 38 -5.61 4.07 1.84
C ILE A 38 -4.14 4.45 1.73
N ALA A 39 -3.27 3.71 2.42
CA ALA A 39 -1.82 3.88 2.35
C ALA A 39 -1.20 2.74 1.52
N CYS A 40 -0.58 3.08 0.39
CA CYS A 40 -0.18 2.15 -0.66
C CYS A 40 1.30 1.75 -0.60
N GLY A 41 1.84 1.55 0.60
CA GLY A 41 3.21 1.08 0.80
C GLY A 41 4.29 2.16 0.81
N ASP A 42 5.51 1.72 1.11
CA ASP A 42 6.70 2.54 1.33
C ASP A 42 6.46 3.64 2.36
N LEU A 43 5.92 3.22 3.50
CA LEU A 43 5.63 4.10 4.62
C LEU A 43 6.93 4.53 5.31
N VAL A 44 7.97 3.68 5.29
CA VAL A 44 9.31 3.97 5.81
C VAL A 44 10.42 3.67 4.80
N ASN A 45 11.68 3.80 5.22
CA ASN A 45 12.87 3.53 4.39
C ASN A 45 13.61 2.27 4.86
N GLY A 46 12.85 1.25 5.24
CA GLY A 46 13.40 -0.02 5.66
C GLY A 46 14.25 -0.66 4.55
N THR A 47 15.07 -1.61 5.00
CA THR A 47 15.93 -2.41 4.14
C THR A 47 15.46 -3.88 4.17
N PRO A 48 15.92 -4.74 3.24
CA PRO A 48 15.51 -6.14 3.20
C PRO A 48 15.73 -6.91 4.51
N ILE A 49 16.66 -6.45 5.36
CA ILE A 49 16.79 -6.93 6.74
C ILE A 49 16.24 -5.85 7.66
N THR A 50 15.00 -6.05 8.07
CA THR A 50 14.27 -5.11 8.93
C THR A 50 14.95 -4.96 10.29
N THR A 51 15.24 -3.73 10.68
CA THR A 51 15.75 -3.38 11.99
C THR A 51 14.61 -3.02 12.95
N GLU A 52 14.88 -3.01 14.26
CA GLU A 52 13.89 -2.55 15.25
C GLU A 52 13.52 -1.08 15.04
N LYS A 53 14.47 -0.29 14.53
CA LYS A 53 14.24 1.09 14.13
C LYS A 53 13.18 1.17 13.02
N ASP A 54 13.28 0.36 11.97
CA ASP A 54 12.33 0.39 10.86
C ASP A 54 10.91 0.04 11.34
N LYS A 55 10.78 -0.92 12.26
CA LYS A 55 9.51 -1.27 12.89
C LYS A 55 8.93 -0.11 13.69
N GLN A 56 9.76 0.57 14.49
CA GLN A 56 9.34 1.74 15.25
C GLN A 56 8.89 2.87 14.32
N GLU A 57 9.68 3.21 13.30
CA GLU A 57 9.35 4.26 12.33
C GLU A 57 8.03 3.94 11.62
N PHE A 58 7.79 2.67 11.29
CA PHE A 58 6.55 2.23 10.63
C PHE A 58 5.34 2.45 11.55
N GLN A 59 5.46 2.08 12.83
CA GLN A 59 4.40 2.34 13.83
C GLN A 59 4.15 3.83 14.05
N GLU A 60 5.18 4.66 14.00
CA GLU A 60 5.04 6.12 14.11
C GLU A 60 4.29 6.71 12.91
N VAL A 61 4.54 6.21 11.69
CA VAL A 61 3.80 6.61 10.48
C VAL A 61 2.34 6.18 10.57
N ILE A 62 2.07 4.92 10.94
CA ILE A 62 0.70 4.43 11.15
C ILE A 62 -0.02 5.29 12.20
N SER A 63 0.65 5.60 13.32
CA SER A 63 0.10 6.44 14.38
C SER A 63 -0.21 7.85 13.89
N ALA A 64 0.66 8.45 13.08
CA ALA A 64 0.44 9.76 12.49
C ALA A 64 -0.74 9.79 11.51
N LEU A 65 -0.93 8.74 10.70
CA LEU A 65 -2.09 8.61 9.80
C LEU A 65 -3.39 8.40 10.58
N LYS A 66 -3.36 7.67 11.70
CA LYS A 66 -4.52 7.51 12.59
C LYS A 66 -5.00 8.84 13.18
N CYS A 67 -4.14 9.85 13.33
CA CYS A 67 -4.53 11.16 13.82
C CYS A 67 -5.54 11.89 12.92
N PHE A 68 -5.76 11.44 11.68
CA PHE A 68 -6.77 11.99 10.78
C PHE A 68 -8.19 11.62 11.21
N ASP A 69 -8.33 10.69 12.15
CA ASP A 69 -9.60 10.21 12.70
C ASP A 69 -10.53 9.64 11.61
N LYS A 70 -9.93 8.86 10.70
CA LYS A 70 -10.61 8.15 9.61
C LYS A 70 -10.18 6.69 9.57
N PRO A 71 -11.03 5.77 9.10
CA PRO A 71 -10.63 4.39 8.84
C PRO A 71 -9.40 4.35 7.92
N LEU A 72 -8.35 3.66 8.38
CA LEU A 72 -7.06 3.53 7.72
C LEU A 72 -6.89 2.09 7.24
N TYR A 73 -6.75 1.93 5.94
CA TYR A 73 -6.37 0.68 5.29
C TYR A 73 -4.98 0.85 4.70
N TYR A 74 -4.11 -0.14 4.87
CA TYR A 74 -2.77 -0.07 4.30
C TYR A 74 -2.29 -1.42 3.77
N ILE A 75 -1.42 -1.33 2.77
CA ILE A 75 -0.56 -2.42 2.31
C ILE A 75 0.89 -1.99 2.51
N PRO A 76 1.82 -2.94 2.71
CA PRO A 76 3.24 -2.63 2.77
C PRO A 76 3.84 -2.41 1.37
N GLY A 77 4.88 -1.59 1.27
CA GLY A 77 5.77 -1.52 0.12
C GLY A 77 7.05 -2.31 0.36
N ASN A 78 7.99 -2.27 -0.58
CA ASN A 78 9.26 -3.00 -0.45
C ASN A 78 10.24 -2.39 0.56
N HIS A 79 10.03 -1.14 0.95
CA HIS A 79 10.78 -0.48 2.01
C HIS A 79 10.12 -0.60 3.39
N ASP A 80 9.01 -1.31 3.51
CA ASP A 80 8.37 -1.53 4.80
C ASP A 80 8.90 -2.77 5.53
N PRO A 81 8.82 -2.82 6.88
CA PRO A 81 9.27 -3.96 7.68
C PRO A 81 8.74 -5.31 7.21
N ASP A 82 9.53 -6.38 7.29
CA ASP A 82 9.11 -7.76 7.00
C ASP A 82 7.85 -8.18 7.78
N THR A 83 7.74 -7.73 9.04
CA THR A 83 6.56 -7.95 9.89
C THR A 83 5.28 -7.33 9.35
N SER A 84 5.36 -6.35 8.45
CA SER A 84 4.19 -5.73 7.81
C SER A 84 3.57 -6.58 6.70
N PHE A 85 4.23 -7.67 6.28
CA PHE A 85 3.67 -8.67 5.37
C PHE A 85 3.00 -9.83 6.11
N LEU A 86 3.20 -9.93 7.42
CA LEU A 86 2.59 -10.98 8.23
C LEU A 86 1.09 -10.68 8.44
N PRO A 87 0.24 -11.73 8.46
CA PRO A 87 -1.15 -11.57 8.84
C PRO A 87 -1.23 -10.86 10.19
N GLN A 88 -2.02 -9.79 10.26
CA GLN A 88 -2.21 -9.10 11.52
C GLN A 88 -2.99 -10.03 12.45
N ASP A 89 -2.42 -10.34 13.62
CA ASP A 89 -3.10 -11.17 14.61
C ASP A 89 -4.49 -10.56 14.87
N GLN A 90 -5.56 -11.30 14.54
CA GLN A 90 -6.95 -10.88 14.74
C GLN A 90 -7.26 -10.53 16.20
N LYS A 91 -6.35 -10.82 17.14
CA LYS A 91 -6.48 -10.55 18.57
C LYS A 91 -6.57 -9.06 18.90
N ASP A 92 -5.99 -8.16 18.11
CA ASP A 92 -6.14 -6.71 18.34
C ASP A 92 -7.52 -6.17 17.91
N ASN A 93 -8.24 -6.91 17.07
CA ASN A 93 -9.61 -6.56 16.63
C ASN A 93 -10.70 -7.30 17.42
N LEU A 94 -10.40 -8.48 18.00
CA LEU A 94 -11.36 -9.23 18.81
C LEU A 94 -11.57 -8.67 20.23
N ASN A 95 -10.62 -7.86 20.72
CA ASN A 95 -10.74 -7.17 22.01
C ASN A 95 -11.24 -5.72 21.89
N GLN A 96 -11.58 -5.23 20.69
CA GLN A 96 -12.28 -3.96 20.52
C GLN A 96 -13.78 -4.16 20.73
N THR A 97 -14.15 -4.42 21.98
CA THR A 97 -15.50 -4.14 22.45
C THR A 97 -15.71 -2.63 22.35
N SER A 98 -16.45 -2.18 21.34
CA SER A 98 -17.17 -0.89 21.38
C SER A 98 -16.38 0.38 21.73
N ASP A 99 -15.11 0.51 21.31
CA ASP A 99 -14.36 1.76 21.48
C ASP A 99 -14.37 2.60 20.20
N GLU A 100 -14.70 3.89 20.35
CA GLU A 100 -15.04 4.92 19.36
C GLU A 100 -13.94 5.26 18.31
N ARG A 101 -12.89 4.45 18.19
CA ARG A 101 -11.75 4.76 17.31
C ARG A 101 -11.94 4.21 15.89
N PRO A 102 -11.52 4.96 14.85
CA PRO A 102 -11.55 4.46 13.49
C PRO A 102 -10.66 3.23 13.30
N ILE A 103 -11.14 2.30 12.46
CA ILE A 103 -10.46 1.06 12.10
C ILE A 103 -9.06 1.36 11.54
N THR A 104 -8.06 0.55 11.91
CA THR A 104 -6.75 0.51 11.27
C THR A 104 -6.46 -0.93 10.86
N ARG A 105 -6.28 -1.19 9.56
CA ARG A 105 -6.16 -2.56 9.05
C ARG A 105 -5.10 -2.67 7.96
N ASN A 106 -4.13 -3.55 8.18
CA ASN A 106 -3.35 -4.11 7.09
C ASN A 106 -4.25 -5.04 6.27
N PHE A 107 -4.31 -4.85 4.95
CA PHE A 107 -5.08 -5.72 4.06
C PHE A 107 -4.22 -6.33 2.95
N HIS A 108 -2.91 -6.45 3.20
CA HIS A 108 -2.02 -7.23 2.35
C HIS A 108 -2.51 -8.67 2.21
N ASN A 109 -2.70 -9.13 0.98
CA ASN A 109 -3.23 -10.45 0.65
C ASN A 109 -4.62 -10.73 1.29
N GLU A 110 -5.45 -9.70 1.38
CA GLU A 110 -6.82 -9.80 1.88
C GLU A 110 -7.79 -9.01 1.00
N SER A 111 -9.06 -9.44 1.03
CA SER A 111 -10.20 -8.67 0.53
C SER A 111 -10.99 -8.09 1.70
N VAL A 112 -11.38 -6.81 1.62
CA VAL A 112 -12.15 -6.13 2.67
C VAL A 112 -13.32 -5.37 2.07
N GLN A 113 -14.54 -5.64 2.56
CA GLN A 113 -15.70 -4.83 2.19
C GLN A 113 -15.64 -3.47 2.91
N LEU A 114 -15.63 -2.38 2.13
CA LEU A 114 -15.61 -1.01 2.66
C LEU A 114 -17.01 -0.44 2.86
N ALA A 115 -17.92 -0.78 1.94
CA ALA A 115 -19.30 -0.37 1.95
C ALA A 115 -20.14 -1.40 1.18
N PRO A 116 -21.48 -1.41 1.33
CA PRO A 116 -22.33 -2.28 0.52
C PRO A 116 -22.06 -2.08 -0.97
N GLY A 117 -21.68 -3.15 -1.68
CA GLY A 117 -21.36 -3.11 -3.11
C GLY A 117 -19.94 -2.64 -3.43
N LEU A 118 -19.05 -2.43 -2.45
CA LEU A 118 -17.69 -1.95 -2.67
C LEU A 118 -16.68 -2.64 -1.76
N SER A 119 -15.69 -3.28 -2.39
CA SER A 119 -14.60 -3.99 -1.72
C SER A 119 -13.22 -3.50 -2.19
N ILE A 120 -12.22 -3.63 -1.31
CA ILE A 120 -10.79 -3.45 -1.64
C ILE A 120 -10.08 -4.80 -1.61
N VAL A 121 -9.10 -4.98 -2.49
CA VAL A 121 -8.17 -6.12 -2.49
C VAL A 121 -6.75 -5.57 -2.50
N GLY A 122 -5.91 -6.01 -1.57
CA GLY A 122 -4.59 -5.41 -1.35
C GLY A 122 -3.44 -6.35 -1.63
N PHE A 123 -2.43 -5.87 -2.36
CA PHE A 123 -1.16 -6.56 -2.54
C PHE A 123 0.01 -5.60 -2.40
N GLY A 124 0.78 -5.84 -1.36
CA GLY A 124 1.98 -5.06 -1.05
C GLY A 124 3.25 -5.65 -1.67
N GLY A 125 4.37 -4.98 -1.38
CA GLY A 125 5.69 -5.37 -1.87
C GLY A 125 6.00 -4.79 -3.24
N SER A 126 6.97 -5.39 -3.92
CA SER A 126 7.44 -5.03 -5.25
C SER A 126 7.71 -6.29 -6.06
N ILE A 127 7.66 -6.12 -7.37
CA ILE A 127 8.01 -7.13 -8.35
C ILE A 127 9.32 -6.73 -9.03
N ASP A 128 9.93 -7.66 -9.77
CA ASP A 128 11.22 -7.41 -10.41
C ASP A 128 11.15 -6.17 -11.32
N GLY A 129 12.09 -5.24 -11.08
CA GLY A 129 12.44 -4.19 -12.01
C GLY A 129 13.48 -4.72 -12.98
N VAL A 130 13.12 -4.82 -14.27
CA VAL A 130 13.97 -5.40 -15.31
C VAL A 130 14.38 -4.36 -16.35
N LEU A 131 15.46 -4.62 -17.07
CA LEU A 131 15.77 -3.80 -18.26
C LEU A 131 14.71 -4.00 -19.33
N ARG A 132 14.09 -2.91 -19.79
CA ARG A 132 13.02 -2.93 -20.82
C ARG A 132 13.42 -3.71 -22.08
N ASN A 133 14.66 -3.52 -22.52
CA ASN A 133 15.18 -4.15 -23.74
C ASN A 133 15.86 -5.50 -23.48
N SER A 134 16.00 -5.91 -22.22
CA SER A 134 16.66 -7.15 -21.79
C SER A 134 15.94 -7.70 -20.54
N PRO A 135 14.69 -8.14 -20.68
CA PRO A 135 13.83 -8.63 -19.59
C PRO A 135 14.43 -9.60 -18.58
N GLU A 136 15.35 -10.43 -19.04
CA GLU A 136 16.07 -11.44 -18.27
C GLU A 136 17.04 -10.81 -17.26
N THR A 137 17.31 -9.51 -17.40
CA THR A 137 18.21 -8.76 -16.54
C THR A 137 17.41 -8.02 -15.46
N VAL A 138 17.33 -8.65 -14.29
CA VAL A 138 16.77 -8.04 -13.08
C VAL A 138 17.76 -7.01 -12.53
N ILE A 139 17.30 -5.77 -12.38
CA ILE A 139 18.05 -4.66 -11.80
C ILE A 139 17.65 -4.44 -10.34
N TRP A 140 16.35 -4.52 -10.06
CA TRP A 140 15.79 -4.46 -8.71
C TRP A 140 15.00 -5.72 -8.44
N PRO A 141 15.44 -6.58 -7.51
CA PRO A 141 14.71 -7.79 -7.19
C PRO A 141 13.39 -7.47 -6.50
N ALA A 142 12.39 -8.31 -6.73
CA ALA A 142 11.13 -8.32 -6.02
C ALA A 142 11.35 -8.41 -4.50
N CYS A 143 10.48 -7.74 -3.76
CA CYS A 143 10.48 -7.78 -2.31
C CYS A 143 9.04 -7.71 -1.78
N PRO A 144 8.52 -8.76 -1.12
CA PRO A 144 9.18 -10.05 -0.88
C PRO A 144 9.52 -10.80 -2.17
N GLU A 145 10.43 -11.77 -2.06
CA GLU A 145 10.71 -12.68 -3.19
C GLU A 145 9.42 -13.33 -3.68
N ASN A 146 9.29 -13.51 -5.00
CA ASN A 146 8.14 -14.13 -5.66
C ASN A 146 6.79 -13.37 -5.53
N THR A 147 6.81 -12.06 -5.24
CA THR A 147 5.59 -11.24 -5.12
C THR A 147 4.65 -11.38 -6.33
N GLU A 148 5.20 -11.44 -7.55
CA GLU A 148 4.41 -11.58 -8.80
C GLU A 148 3.68 -12.94 -8.86
N THR A 149 4.39 -14.03 -8.61
CA THR A 149 3.81 -15.39 -8.56
C THR A 149 2.74 -15.47 -7.48
N PHE A 150 3.02 -14.92 -6.30
CA PHE A 150 2.07 -14.91 -5.18
C PHE A 150 0.80 -14.13 -5.51
N LEU A 151 0.92 -12.95 -6.14
CA LEU A 151 -0.22 -12.18 -6.65
C LEU A 151 -1.03 -13.02 -7.64
N ALA A 152 -0.39 -13.63 -8.63
CA ALA A 152 -1.06 -14.41 -9.68
C ALA A 152 -1.85 -15.59 -9.12
N GLU A 153 -1.34 -16.24 -8.07
CA GLU A 153 -2.02 -17.35 -7.39
C GLU A 153 -3.18 -16.89 -6.50
N LYS A 154 -3.03 -15.76 -5.80
CA LYS A 154 -3.97 -15.31 -4.77
C LYS A 154 -5.07 -14.41 -5.28
N LEU A 155 -4.79 -13.56 -6.26
CA LEU A 155 -5.74 -12.57 -6.75
C LEU A 155 -7.07 -13.17 -7.22
N PRO A 156 -7.10 -14.27 -8.01
CA PRO A 156 -8.37 -14.90 -8.40
C PRO A 156 -9.20 -15.36 -7.19
N ILE A 157 -8.53 -15.94 -6.19
CA ILE A 157 -9.18 -16.44 -4.96
C ILE A 157 -9.79 -15.29 -4.17
N LEU A 158 -9.09 -14.16 -4.04
CA LEU A 158 -9.59 -12.99 -3.31
C LEU A 158 -10.72 -12.27 -4.06
N ILE A 159 -10.66 -12.21 -5.40
CA ILE A 159 -11.74 -11.66 -6.22
C ILE A 159 -13.01 -12.52 -6.08
N ASP A 160 -12.89 -13.84 -6.11
CA ASP A 160 -14.02 -14.76 -5.96
C ASP A 160 -14.70 -14.68 -4.57
N GLN A 161 -14.01 -14.15 -3.55
CA GLN A 161 -14.58 -13.92 -2.21
C GLN A 161 -15.51 -12.71 -2.15
N VAL A 162 -15.34 -11.73 -3.04
CA VAL A 162 -16.10 -10.48 -3.07
C VAL A 162 -17.13 -10.48 -4.20
N ASN A 163 -18.09 -11.40 -4.10
CA ASN A 163 -19.14 -11.58 -5.10
C ASN A 163 -20.07 -10.35 -5.19
N ASN A 164 -20.21 -9.81 -6.40
CA ASN A 164 -21.11 -8.69 -6.77
C ASN A 164 -20.74 -7.30 -6.22
N ASP A 165 -19.55 -7.12 -5.66
CA ASP A 165 -19.02 -5.81 -5.29
C ASP A 165 -18.20 -5.21 -6.45
N ASP A 166 -18.21 -3.87 -6.57
CA ASP A 166 -17.14 -3.16 -7.28
C ASP A 166 -15.83 -3.35 -6.51
N ILE A 167 -14.72 -3.58 -7.21
CA ILE A 167 -13.43 -3.90 -6.59
C ILE A 167 -12.42 -2.78 -6.87
N ILE A 168 -11.85 -2.23 -5.80
CA ILE A 168 -10.64 -1.41 -5.87
C ILE A 168 -9.44 -2.32 -5.59
N LEU A 169 -8.66 -2.61 -6.63
CA LEU A 169 -7.38 -3.29 -6.49
C LEU A 169 -6.31 -2.26 -6.06
N VAL A 170 -5.65 -2.53 -4.95
CA VAL A 170 -4.57 -1.69 -4.41
C VAL A 170 -3.27 -2.48 -4.46
N THR A 171 -2.31 -1.98 -5.23
CA THR A 171 -0.95 -2.50 -5.31
C THR A 171 0.05 -1.39 -4.99
N HIS A 172 1.21 -1.75 -4.44
CA HIS A 172 2.31 -0.79 -4.30
C HIS A 172 3.06 -0.63 -5.65
N PHE A 173 3.21 -1.72 -6.40
CA PHE A 173 3.75 -1.70 -7.76
C PHE A 173 2.69 -1.35 -8.81
N GLY A 174 3.09 -0.64 -9.87
CA GLY A 174 2.21 -0.31 -10.98
C GLY A 174 1.94 -1.50 -11.92
N PRO A 175 0.87 -1.45 -12.74
CA PRO A 175 0.60 -2.47 -13.74
C PRO A 175 1.50 -2.33 -14.97
N PHE A 176 1.74 -3.44 -15.67
CA PHE A 176 2.59 -3.47 -16.88
C PHE A 176 2.22 -2.38 -17.88
N LYS A 177 3.23 -1.84 -18.57
CA LYS A 177 3.07 -0.83 -19.65
C LYS A 177 2.41 0.47 -19.19
N THR A 178 2.40 0.75 -17.89
CA THR A 178 2.01 2.06 -17.38
C THR A 178 3.24 2.91 -17.11
N GLY A 179 3.12 4.22 -17.31
CA GLY A 179 4.25 5.13 -17.08
C GLY A 179 4.75 5.17 -15.63
N THR A 180 3.99 4.61 -14.68
CA THR A 180 4.34 4.47 -13.26
C THR A 180 5.28 3.30 -12.99
N THR A 181 5.47 2.38 -13.94
CA THR A 181 6.44 1.29 -13.82
C THR A 181 7.76 1.58 -14.52
N ASP A 182 7.85 2.73 -15.19
CA ASP A 182 9.01 3.14 -15.97
C ASP A 182 9.92 4.07 -15.16
N VAL A 183 11.16 3.66 -14.92
CA VAL A 183 12.20 4.59 -14.47
C VAL A 183 12.93 5.16 -15.69
N ASP A 184 13.07 6.48 -15.71
CA ASP A 184 13.60 7.26 -16.83
C ASP A 184 12.87 6.93 -18.14
N LYS A 185 11.57 7.24 -18.22
CA LYS A 185 10.74 7.01 -19.42
C LYS A 185 11.37 7.50 -20.73
N TYR A 186 12.24 8.51 -20.66
CA TYR A 186 13.07 9.01 -21.75
C TYR A 186 14.54 8.99 -21.34
N PRO A 187 15.17 7.81 -21.26
CA PRO A 187 16.52 7.72 -20.74
C PRO A 187 17.47 8.29 -21.79
N LEU A 188 18.55 8.94 -21.34
CA LEU A 188 19.61 9.42 -22.24
C LEU A 188 20.25 8.27 -23.04
N GLN A 189 20.15 7.04 -22.51
CA GLN A 189 20.55 5.81 -23.18
C GLN A 189 19.44 4.77 -23.02
N SER A 190 18.83 4.35 -24.13
CA SER A 190 17.67 3.44 -24.14
C SER A 190 17.92 2.07 -23.50
N SER A 191 19.18 1.64 -23.40
CA SER A 191 19.58 0.38 -22.78
C SER A 191 19.42 0.36 -21.25
N TYR A 192 19.17 1.49 -20.60
CA TYR A 192 19.01 1.59 -19.14
C TYR A 192 17.57 1.85 -18.68
N ALA A 193 16.60 1.85 -19.60
CA ALA A 193 15.19 1.93 -19.19
C ALA A 193 14.86 0.69 -18.33
N ILE A 194 14.40 0.93 -17.10
CA ILE A 194 13.91 -0.11 -16.19
C ILE A 194 12.39 -0.08 -16.22
N GLU A 195 11.77 -1.26 -16.29
CA GLU A 195 10.32 -1.43 -16.20
C GLU A 195 9.95 -2.53 -15.19
N SER A 196 8.77 -2.43 -14.59
CA SER A 196 8.17 -3.46 -13.73
C SER A 196 6.73 -3.80 -14.17
N GLY A 197 6.20 -4.93 -13.66
CA GLY A 197 4.84 -5.42 -13.97
C GLY A 197 4.83 -6.27 -15.21
N ARG A 198 4.81 -7.60 -15.13
CA ARG A 198 4.71 -8.47 -16.33
C ARG A 198 3.47 -9.34 -16.32
#